data_AF-A0A3D0US39-F1
#
_entry.id   AF-A0A3D0US39-F1
#
_cell.length_a   1.000
_cell.length_b   1.000
_cell.length_c   1.000
_cell.angle_alpha   90.00
_cell.angle_beta   90.00
_cell.angle_gamma   90.00
#
_symmetry.space_group_name_H-M   'P 1'
#
loop_
_entity.id
_entity.type
_entity.pdbx_description
1 polymer ?
#
loop_
_entity_poly.entity_id
_entity_poly.type
_entity_poly.pdbx_seq_one_letter_code
_entity_poly.pdbx_strand_id
1 'polypeptide(L)'
;MNIKYKPGDSVVCNLASINIAKVYTIEDINAVIPIAMHILDNVITLNFFPMKEAEITALKYRSVGLGFLGLAEYLATNKMMYDSVFARDHVDKLFEQYAFTTLQASCDLAQERGHYELFPGSDWSQ
;
A
#
# COMPACT_ATOMS: atom_id res chain seq x y z
N MET A 1 -17.68 12.55 -38.77
CA MET A 1 -16.23 12.40 -38.48
C MET A 1 -16.13 11.49 -37.27
N ASN A 2 -15.89 10.19 -37.45
CA ASN A 2 -15.79 9.23 -36.34
C ASN A 2 -14.34 9.20 -35.87
N ILE A 3 -13.99 10.04 -34.90
CA ILE A 3 -12.69 9.96 -34.23
C ILE A 3 -12.71 8.66 -33.41
N LYS A 4 -11.88 7.68 -33.83
CA LYS A 4 -11.65 6.45 -33.07
C LYS A 4 -10.52 6.69 -32.08
N TYR A 5 -10.82 6.58 -30.79
CA TYR A 5 -9.86 6.71 -29.71
C TYR A 5 -9.57 5.32 -29.13
N LYS A 6 -8.28 4.95 -29.02
CA LYS A 6 -7.83 3.74 -28.34
C LYS A 6 -7.17 4.15 -27.02
N PRO A 7 -7.75 3.79 -25.87
CA PRO A 7 -7.14 4.02 -24.57
C PRO A 7 -5.72 3.45 -24.48
N GLY A 8 -4.78 4.24 -23.97
CA GLY A 8 -3.48 3.78 -23.48
C GLY A 8 -3.53 3.48 -21.98
N ASP A 9 -2.36 3.37 -21.35
CA ASP A 9 -2.26 3.25 -19.89
C ASP A 9 -2.15 4.63 -19.24
N SER A 10 -2.80 4.81 -18.08
CA SER A 10 -2.72 6.02 -17.25
C SER A 10 -2.71 5.61 -15.79
N VAL A 11 -1.60 5.85 -15.11
CA VAL A 11 -1.39 5.41 -13.73
C VAL A 11 -2.26 6.23 -12.78
N VAL A 12 -2.90 5.54 -11.83
CA VAL A 12 -3.65 6.15 -10.73
C VAL A 12 -2.98 5.84 -9.40
N CYS A 13 -3.30 6.63 -8.38
CA CYS A 13 -2.71 6.52 -7.07
C CYS A 13 -3.79 6.45 -5.98
N ASN A 14 -3.96 5.28 -5.36
CA ASN A 14 -4.83 5.09 -4.21
C ASN A 14 -3.97 5.07 -2.95
N LEU A 15 -4.06 6.11 -2.13
CA LEU A 15 -3.13 6.35 -1.02
C LEU A 15 -3.80 6.29 0.33
N ALA A 16 -3.11 5.72 1.31
CA ALA A 16 -3.41 5.86 2.73
C ALA A 16 -2.11 6.02 3.51
N SER A 17 -2.18 6.48 4.75
CA SER A 17 -1.00 6.60 5.60
C SER A 17 -1.27 6.13 7.01
N ILE A 18 -0.35 5.34 7.55
CA ILE A 18 -0.36 4.88 8.93
C ILE A 18 0.39 5.88 9.81
N ASN A 19 -0.21 6.27 10.94
CA ASN A 19 0.49 7.07 11.94
C ASN A 19 1.36 6.16 12.82
N ILE A 20 2.68 6.19 12.60
CA ILE A 20 3.65 5.37 13.32
C ILE A 20 3.64 5.70 14.83
N ALA A 21 3.38 6.95 15.22
CA ALA A 21 3.32 7.31 16.64
C ALA A 21 2.15 6.64 17.38
N LYS A 22 1.20 6.03 16.66
CA LYS A 22 0.05 5.31 17.21
C LYS A 22 0.03 3.81 16.91
N VAL A 23 0.58 3.40 15.77
CA VAL A 23 0.54 2.01 15.29
C VAL A 23 1.97 1.56 15.12
N TYR A 24 2.61 1.04 16.17
CA TYR A 24 4.04 0.65 16.12
C TYR A 24 4.34 -0.66 16.86
N THR A 25 3.40 -1.20 17.64
CA THR A 25 3.54 -2.54 18.22
C THR A 25 3.15 -3.59 17.18
N ILE A 26 3.61 -4.82 17.35
CA ILE A 26 3.27 -5.93 16.44
C ILE A 26 1.75 -6.15 16.44
N GLU A 27 1.12 -6.02 17.61
CA GLU A 27 -0.32 -6.13 17.79
C GLU A 27 -1.07 -5.04 17.01
N ASP A 28 -0.64 -3.79 17.11
CA ASP A 28 -1.25 -2.68 16.37
C ASP A 28 -1.09 -2.89 14.85
N ILE A 29 0.11 -3.29 14.42
CA ILE A 29 0.44 -3.51 13.00
C ILE A 29 -0.46 -4.59 12.42
N ASN A 30 -0.56 -5.74 13.09
CA ASN A 30 -1.36 -6.86 12.63
C ASN A 30 -2.87 -6.57 12.68
N ALA A 31 -3.32 -5.66 13.55
CA ALA A 31 -4.71 -5.22 13.58
C ALA A 31 -5.05 -4.21 12.47
N VAL A 32 -4.17 -3.24 12.21
CA VAL A 32 -4.47 -2.08 11.36
C VAL A 32 -4.12 -2.29 9.90
N ILE A 33 -2.96 -2.89 9.59
CA ILE A 33 -2.47 -3.01 8.21
C ILE A 33 -3.43 -3.81 7.33
N PRO A 34 -3.97 -4.98 7.75
CA PRO A 34 -4.92 -5.72 6.93
C PRO A 34 -6.17 -4.89 6.59
N ILE A 35 -6.72 -4.17 7.58
CA ILE A 35 -7.88 -3.31 7.38
C ILE A 35 -7.56 -2.20 6.37
N ALA A 36 -6.40 -1.55 6.50
CA ALA A 36 -5.98 -0.49 5.58
C ALA A 36 -5.82 -1.02 4.14
N MET A 37 -5.26 -2.22 3.97
CA MET A 37 -5.12 -2.86 2.65
C MET A 37 -6.48 -3.21 2.03
N HIS A 38 -7.43 -3.73 2.81
CA HIS A 38 -8.79 -3.95 2.34
C HIS A 38 -9.48 -2.64 1.91
N ILE A 39 -9.32 -1.56 2.69
CA ILE A 39 -9.89 -0.25 2.34
C ILE A 39 -9.29 0.25 1.02
N LEU A 40 -7.97 0.19 0.88
CA LEU A 40 -7.28 0.62 -0.34
C LEU A 40 -7.70 -0.19 -1.57
N ASP A 41 -7.81 -1.52 -1.44
CA ASP A 41 -8.29 -2.39 -2.52
C ASP A 41 -9.76 -2.11 -2.88
N ASN A 42 -10.61 -1.87 -1.88
CA ASN A 42 -12.01 -1.51 -2.11
C ASN A 42 -12.15 -0.17 -2.85
N VAL A 43 -11.30 0.81 -2.55
CA VAL A 43 -11.32 2.12 -3.22
C VAL A 43 -11.13 1.95 -4.73
N ILE A 44 -10.27 1.04 -5.20
CA ILE A 44 -10.08 0.80 -6.64
C ILE A 44 -11.41 0.48 -7.34
N THR A 45 -12.24 -0.35 -6.71
CA THR A 45 -13.52 -0.79 -7.29
C THR A 45 -14.64 0.25 -7.09
N LEU A 46 -14.61 1.00 -5.99
CA LEU A 46 -15.63 2.00 -5.65
C LEU A 46 -15.40 3.35 -6.34
N ASN A 47 -14.18 3.62 -6.80
CA ASN A 47 -13.83 4.91 -7.36
C ASN A 47 -14.49 5.14 -8.73
N PHE A 48 -14.78 6.41 -9.02
CA PHE A 48 -15.23 6.84 -10.33
C PHE A 48 -14.04 7.30 -11.16
N PHE A 49 -13.83 6.66 -12.32
CA PHE A 49 -12.76 7.02 -13.24
C PHE A 49 -13.31 7.89 -14.38
N PRO A 50 -12.99 9.20 -14.44
CA PRO A 50 -13.46 10.06 -15.53
C PRO A 50 -12.79 9.74 -16.87
N MET A 51 -11.64 9.06 -16.84
CA MET A 51 -10.85 8.65 -18.00
C MET A 51 -10.81 7.13 -18.09
N LYS A 52 -11.11 6.56 -19.26
CA LYS A 52 -11.20 5.11 -19.45
C LYS A 52 -9.84 4.41 -19.31
N GLU A 53 -8.77 5.10 -19.67
CA GLU A 53 -7.37 4.65 -19.54
C GLU A 53 -7.03 4.41 -18.07
N ALA A 54 -7.50 5.31 -17.20
CA ALA A 54 -7.29 5.24 -15.77
C ALA A 54 -8.06 4.06 -15.16
N GLU A 55 -9.31 3.83 -15.57
CA GLU A 55 -10.10 2.68 -15.15
C GLU A 55 -9.43 1.35 -15.54
N ILE A 56 -9.05 1.23 -16.82
CA ILE A 56 -8.38 0.03 -17.34
C ILE A 56 -7.10 -0.24 -16.56
N THR A 57 -6.26 0.78 -16.37
CA THR A 57 -4.99 0.65 -15.66
C THR A 57 -5.23 0.29 -14.18
N ALA A 58 -6.15 0.98 -13.51
CA ALA A 58 -6.46 0.74 -12.10
C ALA A 58 -6.93 -0.70 -11.85
N LEU A 59 -7.83 -1.22 -12.67
CA LEU A 59 -8.37 -2.58 -12.51
C LEU A 59 -7.35 -3.66 -12.87
N LYS A 60 -6.50 -3.40 -13.87
CA LYS A 60 -5.47 -4.33 -14.35
C LYS A 60 -4.34 -4.53 -13.33
N TYR A 61 -3.88 -3.44 -12.72
CA TYR A 61 -2.76 -3.45 -11.77
C TYR A 61 -3.20 -3.54 -10.30
N ARG A 62 -4.40 -3.03 -9.99
CA ARG A 62 -4.91 -2.85 -8.61
C ARG A 62 -3.88 -2.26 -7.64
N SER A 63 -3.07 -1.31 -8.13
CA SER A 63 -1.98 -0.72 -7.36
C SER A 63 -2.49 0.21 -6.26
N VAL A 64 -1.93 0.07 -5.07
CA VAL A 64 -2.20 0.90 -3.90
C VAL A 64 -0.88 1.37 -3.27
N GLY A 65 -0.90 2.51 -2.59
CA GLY A 65 0.24 3.06 -1.87
C GLY A 65 -0.10 3.26 -0.39
N LEU A 66 0.39 2.35 0.45
CA LEU A 66 0.34 2.50 1.90
C LEU A 66 1.61 3.21 2.38
N GLY A 67 1.46 4.46 2.81
CA GLY A 67 2.54 5.28 3.34
C GLY A 67 2.53 5.37 4.86
N PHE A 68 3.45 6.19 5.38
CA PHE A 68 3.61 6.40 6.81
C PHE A 68 3.80 7.88 7.14
N LEU A 69 3.29 8.28 8.29
CA LEU A 69 3.50 9.59 8.88
C LEU A 69 3.79 9.45 10.38
N GLY A 70 4.19 10.54 11.02
CA GLY A 70 4.41 10.55 12.48
C GLY A 70 5.73 9.95 12.94
N LEU A 71 6.67 9.62 12.04
CA LEU A 71 7.98 9.08 12.42
C LEU A 71 8.74 10.02 13.37
N ALA A 72 8.76 11.33 13.09
CA ALA A 72 9.43 12.29 13.97
C ALA A 72 8.81 12.35 15.37
N GLU A 73 7.48 12.27 15.47
CA GLU A 73 6.76 12.21 16.75
C GLU A 73 7.08 10.90 17.50
N TYR A 74 7.06 9.77 16.80
CA TYR A 74 7.42 8.46 17.35
C TYR A 74 8.85 8.46 17.93
N LEU A 75 9.82 8.97 17.18
CA LEU A 75 11.20 9.03 17.63
C LEU A 75 11.35 9.98 18.84
N ALA A 76 10.75 11.16 18.80
CA ALA A 76 10.82 12.14 19.87
C ALA A 76 10.21 11.61 21.19
N THR A 77 9.03 10.99 21.11
CA THR A 77 8.34 10.41 22.28
C THR A 77 9.09 9.23 22.89
N ASN A 78 9.81 8.46 22.07
CA ASN A 78 10.69 7.37 22.50
C ASN A 78 12.13 7.83 22.80
N LYS A 79 12.40 9.14 22.82
CA LYS A 79 13.71 9.73 23.12
C LYS A 79 14.84 9.25 22.20
N MET A 80 14.51 8.97 20.95
CA MET A 80 15.46 8.58 19.90
C MET A 80 15.83 9.80 19.05
N MET A 81 17.14 10.03 18.85
CA MET A 81 17.61 11.07 17.94
C MET A 81 17.48 10.58 16.49
N TYR A 82 16.85 11.39 15.64
CA TYR A 82 16.53 11.04 14.25
C TYR A 82 17.73 10.49 13.47
N ASP A 83 18.91 11.10 13.64
CA ASP A 83 20.11 10.76 12.89
C ASP A 83 21.02 9.73 13.58
N SER A 84 20.60 9.18 14.73
CA SER A 84 21.41 8.20 15.45
C SER A 84 21.39 6.83 14.77
N VAL A 85 22.52 6.11 14.83
CA VAL A 85 22.62 4.73 14.35
C VAL A 85 21.55 3.85 14.99
N PHE A 86 21.33 4.01 16.31
CA PHE A 86 20.29 3.29 17.03
C PHE A 86 18.88 3.53 16.45
N ALA A 87 18.50 4.79 16.18
CA ALA A 87 17.20 5.10 15.60
C ALA A 87 17.06 4.52 14.18
N ARG A 88 18.12 4.55 13.37
CA ARG A 88 18.11 3.97 12.03
C ARG A 88 17.87 2.46 12.08
N ASP A 89 18.64 1.74 12.91
CA ASP A 89 18.51 0.29 13.06
C ASP A 89 17.15 -0.12 13.64
N HIS A 90 16.60 0.70 14.53
CA HIS A 90 15.27 0.47 15.11
C HIS A 90 14.16 0.68 14.08
N VAL A 91 14.23 1.78 13.32
CA VAL A 91 13.26 2.09 12.27
C VAL A 91 13.31 1.07 11.14
N ASP A 92 14.51 0.59 10.76
CA ASP A 92 14.68 -0.46 9.75
C ASP A 92 13.88 -1.72 10.11
N LYS A 93 14.06 -2.24 11.33
CA LYS A 93 13.31 -3.41 11.84
C LYS A 93 11.81 -3.15 11.94
N LEU A 94 11.41 -1.95 12.34
CA LEU A 94 10.00 -1.57 12.43
C LEU A 94 9.36 -1.55 11.02
N PHE A 95 10.07 -1.03 10.02
CA PHE A 95 9.59 -0.99 8.64
C PHE A 95 9.62 -2.35 7.96
N GLU A 96 10.55 -3.24 8.32
CA GLU A 96 10.50 -4.65 7.92
C GLU A 96 9.18 -5.30 8.37
N GLN A 97 8.75 -5.06 9.62
CA GLN A 97 7.49 -5.59 10.13
C GLN A 97 6.27 -5.03 9.38
N TYR A 98 6.22 -3.72 9.10
CA TYR A 98 5.14 -3.16 8.28
C TYR A 98 5.14 -3.77 6.88
N ALA A 99 6.30 -3.84 6.22
CA ALA A 99 6.42 -4.36 4.86
C ALA A 99 5.95 -5.82 4.77
N PHE A 100 6.39 -6.66 5.72
CA PHE A 100 5.95 -8.05 5.81
C PHE A 100 4.42 -8.15 5.98
N THR A 101 3.85 -7.45 6.96
CA THR A 101 2.41 -7.50 7.20
C THR A 101 1.60 -6.93 6.03
N THR A 102 2.09 -5.89 5.35
CA THR A 102 1.46 -5.32 4.15
C THR A 102 1.45 -6.33 2.99
N LEU A 103 2.57 -7.01 2.74
CA LEU A 103 2.66 -8.05 1.71
C LEU A 103 1.76 -9.24 2.05
N GLN A 104 1.78 -9.70 3.30
CA GLN A 104 0.92 -10.78 3.75
C GLN A 104 -0.56 -10.44 3.55
N ALA A 105 -1.00 -9.23 3.94
CA ALA A 105 -2.36 -8.77 3.72
C ALA A 105 -2.74 -8.73 2.23
N SER A 106 -1.80 -8.38 1.34
CA SER A 106 -2.03 -8.46 -0.10
C SER A 106 -2.15 -9.90 -0.60
N CYS A 107 -1.38 -10.84 -0.06
CA CYS A 107 -1.50 -12.27 -0.38
C CYS A 107 -2.84 -12.84 0.10
N ASP A 108 -3.27 -12.48 1.31
CA ASP A 108 -4.55 -12.92 1.89
C ASP A 108 -5.73 -12.39 1.05
N LEU A 109 -5.67 -11.12 0.63
CA LEU A 109 -6.64 -10.53 -0.31
C LEU A 109 -6.69 -11.30 -1.64
N ALA A 110 -5.53 -11.70 -2.17
CA ALA A 110 -5.47 -12.48 -3.40
C ALA A 110 -6.04 -13.90 -3.23
N GLN A 111 -5.94 -14.50 -2.04
CA GLN A 111 -6.60 -15.77 -1.72
C GLN A 111 -8.13 -15.61 -1.63
N GLU A 112 -8.62 -14.51 -1.05
CA GLU A 112 -10.04 -14.22 -0.92
C GLU A 112 -10.70 -13.87 -2.27
N ARG A 113 -10.04 -13.01 -3.07
CA ARG A 113 -10.65 -12.33 -4.22
C ARG A 113 -10.07 -12.71 -5.58
N GLY A 114 -8.97 -13.48 -5.57
CA GLY A 114 -8.13 -13.70 -6.74
C GLY A 114 -7.03 -12.64 -6.88
N HIS A 115 -5.96 -13.00 -7.58
CA HIS A 115 -4.87 -12.06 -7.89
C HIS A 115 -5.29 -11.04 -8.97
N TYR A 116 -4.59 -9.92 -9.04
CA TYR A 116 -4.78 -8.95 -10.12
C TYR A 116 -4.35 -9.52 -11.49
N GLU A 117 -4.87 -8.97 -12.58
CA GLU A 117 -4.74 -9.52 -13.94
C GLU A 117 -3.28 -9.75 -14.37
N LEU A 118 -2.39 -8.82 -14.01
CA LEU A 118 -0.97 -8.86 -14.38
C LEU A 118 -0.07 -9.58 -13.37
N PHE A 119 -0.62 -10.26 -12.37
CA PHE A 119 0.20 -11.03 -11.43
C PHE A 119 0.99 -12.15 -12.13
N PRO A 120 0.39 -12.99 -13.01
CA PRO A 120 1.14 -14.03 -13.72
C PRO A 120 2.21 -13.44 -14.64
N GLY A 121 3.46 -13.86 -14.46
CA GLY A 121 4.61 -13.35 -15.21
C GLY A 121 5.27 -12.12 -14.59
N SER A 122 4.78 -11.63 -13.44
CA SER A 122 5.47 -10.62 -12.63
C SER A 122 6.58 -11.24 -11.77
N ASP A 123 7.48 -10.40 -11.25
CA ASP A 123 8.54 -10.82 -10.31
C ASP A 123 7.98 -11.46 -9.03
N TRP A 124 6.73 -11.14 -8.65
CA TRP A 124 6.04 -11.74 -7.50
C TRP A 124 5.41 -13.11 -7.79
N SER A 125 5.40 -13.53 -9.05
CA SER A 125 4.84 -14.82 -9.48
C SER A 125 5.89 -15.90 -9.77
N GLN A 126 7.18 -15.57 -9.59
CA GLN A 126 8.31 -16.49 -9.73
C GLN A 126 8.62 -17.17 -8.38
#